data_AF-A0A964RYI0-F1
#
_entry.id   AF-A0A964RYI0-F1
#
_cell.length_a   1.000
_cell.length_b   1.000
_cell.length_c   1.000
_cell.angle_alpha   90.00
_cell.angle_beta   90.00
_cell.angle_gamma   90.00
#
_symmetry.space_group_name_H-M   'P 1'
#
loop_
_entity.id
_entity.type
_entity.pdbx_description
1 polymer ?
#
loop_
_entity_poly.entity_id
_entity_poly.type
_entity_poly.pdbx_seq_one_letter_code
_entity_poly.pdbx_strand_id
1 'polypeptide(L)'
;MKAIIIISILVLQSFFMLLISIIILYKKKLYYEYIDKTKKITLTDYVTKFDGNWLFKNINYKSLTEEHPDDEKLKRNIKLIIATGKFSVVLAILSLLLMIYSKVEGII
;
A
#
# COMPACT_ATOMS: atom_id res chain seq x y z
N MET A 1 -7.53 8.65 -29.17
CA MET A 1 -6.73 7.48 -28.72
C MET A 1 -5.62 7.89 -27.74
N LYS A 2 -4.72 8.82 -28.11
CA LYS A 2 -3.64 9.32 -27.24
C LYS A 2 -4.11 9.84 -25.86
N ALA A 3 -5.11 10.72 -25.86
CA ALA A 3 -5.68 11.26 -24.61
C ALA A 3 -6.27 10.19 -23.68
N ILE A 4 -6.90 9.14 -24.25
CA ILE A 4 -7.47 8.03 -23.48
C ILE A 4 -6.35 7.27 -22.75
N ILE A 5 -5.24 7.00 -23.45
CA ILE A 5 -4.10 6.29 -22.87
C ILE A 5 -3.44 7.12 -21.75
N ILE A 6 -3.27 8.43 -21.95
CA ILE A 6 -2.74 9.33 -20.92
C ILE A 6 -3.65 9.37 -19.69
N ILE A 7 -4.97 9.50 -19.89
CA ILE A 7 -5.95 9.47 -18.78
C ILE A 7 -5.88 8.13 -18.04
N SER A 8 -5.81 7.01 -18.77
CA SER A 8 -5.66 5.69 -18.16
C SER A 8 -4.40 5.56 -17.30
N ILE A 9 -3.27 6.11 -17.75
CA ILE A 9 -2.02 6.14 -16.96
C ILE A 9 -2.22 6.95 -15.67
N LEU A 10 -2.81 8.15 -15.76
CA LEU A 10 -3.04 9.01 -14.60
C LEU A 10 -3.97 8.35 -13.59
N VAL A 11 -5.04 7.71 -14.04
CA VAL A 11 -5.97 6.97 -13.18
C VAL A 11 -5.26 5.78 -12.52
N LEU A 12 -4.49 5.01 -13.28
CA LEU A 12 -3.75 3.85 -12.76
C LEU A 12 -2.72 4.26 -11.70
N GLN A 13 -1.97 5.34 -11.93
CA GLN A 13 -0.99 5.87 -10.98
C GLN A 13 -1.66 6.44 -9.73
N SER A 14 -2.78 7.14 -9.88
CA SER A 14 -3.56 7.65 -8.75
C SER A 14 -4.07 6.50 -7.88
N PHE A 15 -4.56 5.43 -8.51
CA PHE A 15 -5.01 4.24 -7.82
C PHE A 15 -3.87 3.50 -7.11
N PHE A 16 -2.69 3.41 -7.74
CA PHE A 16 -1.49 2.88 -7.09
C PHE A 16 -1.14 3.66 -5.81
N MET A 17 -1.14 4.99 -5.87
CA MET A 17 -0.84 5.84 -4.72
C MET A 17 -1.86 5.66 -3.57
N LEU A 18 -3.14 5.42 -3.90
CA LEU A 18 -4.15 5.08 -2.91
C LEU A 18 -3.87 3.73 -2.23
N LEU A 19 -3.48 2.70 -2.98
CA LEU A 19 -3.15 1.39 -2.42
C LEU A 19 -1.94 1.46 -1.47
N ILE A 20 -0.89 2.19 -1.86
CA ILE A 20 0.28 2.42 -1.01
C ILE A 20 -0.11 3.16 0.27
N SER A 21 -0.95 4.18 0.16
CA SER A 21 -1.46 4.92 1.33
C SER A 21 -2.22 3.99 2.29
N ILE A 22 -3.06 3.11 1.76
CA ILE A 22 -3.81 2.12 2.56
C ILE A 22 -2.83 1.19 3.29
N ILE A 23 -1.82 0.65 2.60
CA ILE A 23 -0.80 -0.22 3.22
C ILE A 23 -0.11 0.49 4.38
N ILE A 24 0.33 1.74 4.18
CA ILE A 24 1.02 2.53 5.21
C ILE A 24 0.12 2.72 6.43
N LEU A 25 -1.14 3.08 6.23
CA LEU A 25 -2.10 3.29 7.32
C LEU A 25 -2.34 2.01 8.13
N TYR A 26 -2.54 0.87 7.46
CA TYR A 26 -2.74 -0.41 8.14
C TYR A 26 -1.47 -0.87 8.87
N LYS A 27 -0.28 -0.64 8.29
CA LYS A 27 1.00 -0.91 8.97
C LYS A 27 1.19 -0.05 10.22
N LYS A 28 0.94 1.26 10.12
CA LYS A 28 0.97 2.17 11.28
C LYS A 28 0.01 1.69 12.37
N LYS A 29 -1.20 1.28 11.98
CA LYS A 29 -2.24 0.85 12.92
C LYS A 29 -1.79 -0.38 13.68
N LEU A 30 -1.31 -1.40 12.95
CA LEU A 30 -0.78 -2.61 13.55
C LEU A 30 0.41 -2.33 14.47
N TYR A 31 1.33 -1.49 14.03
CA TYR A 31 2.51 -1.16 14.82
C TYR A 31 2.13 -0.49 16.14
N TYR A 32 1.24 0.51 16.12
CA TYR A 32 0.87 1.24 17.33
C TYR A 32 -0.14 0.50 18.24
N GLU A 33 -0.94 -0.41 17.69
CA GLU A 33 -1.89 -1.20 18.48
C GLU A 33 -1.20 -2.38 19.19
N TYR A 34 -0.17 -2.97 18.59
CA TYR A 34 0.42 -4.22 19.08
C TYR A 34 1.91 -4.14 19.45
N ILE A 35 2.73 -3.30 18.79
CA ILE A 35 4.18 -3.21 19.05
C ILE A 35 4.52 -2.04 19.97
N ASP A 36 4.20 -0.81 19.55
CA ASP A 36 4.50 0.42 20.30
C ASP A 36 3.20 1.10 20.74
N LYS A 37 2.70 0.66 21.89
CA LYS A 37 1.44 1.14 22.49
C LYS A 37 1.53 2.54 23.10
N THR A 38 2.72 3.15 23.10
CA THR A 38 2.93 4.50 23.66
C THR A 38 2.35 5.59 22.77
N LYS A 39 2.19 5.30 21.48
CA LYS A 39 1.65 6.22 20.47
C LYS A 39 0.29 5.72 20.00
N LYS A 40 -0.65 6.64 19.81
CA LYS A 40 -1.92 6.39 19.10
C LYS A 40 -1.83 7.02 17.73
N ILE A 41 -2.44 6.38 16.73
CA ILE A 41 -2.62 7.03 15.43
C ILE A 41 -3.40 8.33 15.63
N THR A 42 -2.81 9.42 15.16
CA THR A 42 -3.43 10.74 15.17
C THR A 42 -4.01 11.07 13.79
N LEU A 43 -4.96 12.02 13.72
CA LEU A 43 -5.45 12.56 12.44
C LEU A 43 -4.30 13.07 11.55
N THR A 44 -3.26 13.61 12.16
CA THR A 44 -2.02 14.01 11.47
C THR A 44 -1.31 12.84 10.81
N ASP A 45 -1.27 11.64 11.41
CA ASP A 45 -0.72 10.43 10.78
C ASP A 45 -1.49 9.98 9.54
N TYR A 46 -2.79 10.31 9.49
CA TYR A 46 -3.64 10.06 8.31
C TYR A 46 -3.38 11.06 7.18
N VAL A 47 -2.87 12.26 7.48
CA VAL A 47 -2.60 13.32 6.51
C VAL A 47 -1.13 13.31 6.06
N THR A 48 -0.18 12.95 6.94
CA THR A 48 1.25 12.75 6.62
C THR A 48 1.50 11.38 6.00
N LYS A 49 0.78 11.10 4.90
CA LYS A 49 0.69 9.79 4.22
C LYS A 49 2.00 9.26 3.62
N PHE A 50 3.07 10.07 3.58
CA PHE A 50 4.28 9.79 2.79
C PHE A 50 5.58 9.76 3.59
N ASP A 51 5.57 9.24 4.81
CA ASP A 51 6.83 8.78 5.41
C ASP A 51 7.20 7.43 4.77
N GLY A 52 8.00 7.49 3.70
CA GLY A 52 8.41 6.34 2.89
C GLY A 52 9.04 5.21 3.71
N ASN A 53 9.55 5.51 4.90
CA ASN A 53 10.05 4.51 5.84
C ASN A 53 8.98 3.49 6.23
N TRP A 54 7.70 3.90 6.33
CA TRP A 54 6.62 3.00 6.71
C TRP A 54 6.26 1.97 5.65
N LEU A 55 6.45 2.31 4.36
CA LEU A 55 6.22 1.35 3.28
C LEU A 55 7.18 0.16 3.43
N PHE A 56 8.47 0.45 3.69
CA PHE A 56 9.53 -0.55 3.81
C PHE A 56 9.71 -1.08 5.25
N LYS A 57 9.02 -0.52 6.24
CA LYS A 57 9.12 -0.96 7.62
C LYS A 57 8.75 -2.44 7.72
N ASN A 58 9.71 -3.23 8.20
CA ASN A 58 9.54 -4.66 8.39
C ASN A 58 8.78 -4.91 9.71
N ILE A 59 7.70 -5.68 9.63
CA ILE A 59 6.88 -6.06 10.77
C ILE A 59 6.84 -7.59 10.76
N ASN A 60 7.24 -8.23 11.85
CA ASN A 60 7.19 -9.68 11.97
C ASN A 60 5.75 -10.14 12.25
N TYR A 61 4.95 -10.26 11.19
CA TYR A 61 3.55 -10.67 11.28
C TYR A 61 3.37 -12.06 11.90
N LYS A 62 4.33 -12.96 11.72
CA LYS A 62 4.29 -14.31 12.28
C LYS A 62 4.31 -14.27 13.82
N SER A 63 5.29 -13.55 14.39
CA SER A 63 5.38 -13.33 15.84
C SER A 63 4.08 -12.73 16.39
N LEU A 64 3.56 -11.69 15.71
CA LEU A 64 2.32 -11.02 16.09
C LEU A 64 1.11 -11.98 16.14
N THR A 65 0.97 -12.86 15.14
CA THR A 65 -0.13 -13.82 15.12
C THR A 65 0.04 -14.96 16.12
N GLU A 66 1.28 -15.30 16.49
CA GLU A 66 1.59 -16.30 17.52
C GLU A 66 1.34 -15.74 18.93
N GLU A 67 1.63 -14.45 19.17
CA GLU A 67 1.37 -13.75 20.43
C GLU A 67 -0.13 -13.45 20.65
N HIS A 68 -0.90 -13.34 19.58
CA HIS A 68 -2.34 -13.02 19.60
C HIS A 68 -3.15 -14.00 18.73
N PRO A 69 -3.21 -15.29 19.09
CA PRO A 69 -3.80 -16.33 18.26
C PRO A 69 -5.32 -16.18 18.07
N ASP A 70 -6.02 -15.55 19.01
CA ASP A 70 -7.48 -15.38 18.97
C ASP A 70 -7.92 -14.04 18.35
N ASP A 71 -6.97 -13.18 17.95
CA ASP A 71 -7.29 -11.88 17.36
C ASP A 71 -7.55 -11.99 15.84
N GLU A 72 -8.80 -12.30 15.50
CA GLU A 72 -9.25 -12.37 14.11
C GLU A 72 -9.14 -11.02 13.37
N LYS A 73 -9.24 -9.90 14.08
CA LYS A 73 -9.09 -8.56 13.49
C LYS A 73 -7.64 -8.32 13.07
N LEU A 74 -6.67 -8.72 13.91
CA LEU A 74 -5.24 -8.72 13.59
C LEU A 74 -4.95 -9.54 12.33
N LYS A 75 -5.39 -10.81 12.31
CA LYS A 75 -5.19 -11.71 11.16
C LYS A 75 -5.79 -11.12 9.87
N ARG A 76 -7.00 -10.56 9.95
CA ARG A 76 -7.65 -9.89 8.81
C ARG A 76 -6.86 -8.69 8.30
N ASN A 77 -6.37 -7.83 9.20
CA ASN A 77 -5.58 -6.65 8.83
C ASN A 77 -4.24 -7.05 8.18
N ILE A 78 -3.56 -8.07 8.71
CA ILE A 78 -2.34 -8.61 8.11
C ILE A 78 -2.63 -9.17 6.70
N LYS A 79 -3.69 -9.96 6.55
CA LYS A 79 -4.10 -10.52 5.26
C LYS A 79 -4.41 -9.41 4.24
N LEU A 80 -5.08 -8.33 4.67
CA LEU A 80 -5.33 -7.15 3.84
C LEU A 80 -4.02 -6.49 3.41
N ILE A 81 -3.08 -6.23 4.33
CA ILE A 81 -1.77 -5.64 3.96
C ILE A 81 -1.05 -6.51 2.91
N ILE A 82 -1.00 -7.82 3.13
CA ILE A 82 -0.31 -8.74 2.21
C ILE A 82 -1.03 -8.78 0.85
N ALA A 83 -2.36 -8.85 0.83
CA ALA A 83 -3.15 -8.87 -0.40
C ALA A 83 -3.00 -7.55 -1.19
N THR A 84 -3.15 -6.40 -0.51
CA THR A 84 -2.96 -5.08 -1.12
C THR A 84 -1.53 -4.89 -1.61
N GLY A 85 -0.53 -5.40 -0.87
CA GLY A 85 0.87 -5.40 -1.29
C GLY A 85 1.09 -6.17 -2.59
N LYS A 86 0.60 -7.40 -2.69
CA LYS A 86 0.67 -8.22 -3.92
C LYS A 86 -0.04 -7.53 -5.08
N PHE A 87 -1.23 -6.99 -4.84
CA PHE A 87 -2.00 -6.28 -5.87
C PHE A 87 -1.27 -5.01 -6.35
N SER A 88 -0.61 -4.28 -5.45
CA SER A 88 0.18 -3.10 -5.79
C SER A 88 1.37 -3.45 -6.69
N VAL A 89 2.03 -4.59 -6.47
CA VAL A 89 3.11 -5.09 -7.34
C VAL A 89 2.59 -5.39 -8.74
N VAL A 90 1.45 -6.08 -8.85
CA VAL A 90 0.82 -6.36 -10.15
C VAL A 90 0.47 -5.06 -10.87
N LEU A 91 -0.07 -4.07 -10.15
CA LEU A 91 -0.43 -2.77 -10.71
C LEU A 91 0.80 -1.99 -11.19
N ALA A 92 1.91 -2.09 -10.48
CA ALA A 92 3.18 -1.48 -10.86
C ALA A 92 3.79 -2.12 -12.12
N ILE A 93 3.69 -3.44 -12.27
CA ILE A 93 4.11 -4.14 -13.49
C ILE A 93 3.23 -3.72 -14.68
N LEU A 94 1.92 -3.66 -14.48
CA LEU A 94 0.97 -3.24 -15.50
C LEU A 94 1.22 -1.79 -15.95
N SER A 95 1.49 -0.88 -15.01
CA SER A 95 1.77 0.52 -15.33
C SER A 95 3.07 0.67 -16.13
N LEU A 96 4.09 -0.13 -15.80
CA LEU A 96 5.36 -0.14 -16.51
C LEU A 96 5.20 -0.66 -17.95
N LEU A 97 4.46 -1.76 -18.15
CA LEU A 97 4.14 -2.27 -19.50
C LEU A 97 3.39 -1.25 -20.34
N LEU A 98 2.42 -0.56 -19.73
CA LEU A 98 1.61 0.44 -20.42
C LEU A 98 2.40 1.71 -20.78
N MET A 99 3.36 2.10 -19.94
CA MET A 99 4.32 3.16 -20.26
C MET A 99 5.23 2.76 -21.44
N ILE A 100 5.78 1.55 -21.45
CA ILE A 100 6.61 1.05 -22.54
C ILE A 100 5.82 1.06 -23.86
N TYR A 101 4.60 0.52 -23.84
CA TYR A 101 3.71 0.53 -25.00
C TYR A 101 3.46 1.96 -25.52
N SER A 102 3.12 2.88 -24.61
CA SER A 102 2.84 4.28 -24.97
C SER A 102 4.06 4.97 -25.61
N LYS A 103 5.27 4.62 -25.17
CA LYS A 103 6.51 5.12 -25.74
C LYS A 103 6.79 4.56 -27.14
N VAL A 104 6.54 3.26 -27.35
CA VAL A 104 6.71 2.61 -28.68
C VAL A 104 5.75 3.21 -29.71
N GLU A 105 4.51 3.51 -29.32
CA GLU A 105 3.49 4.11 -30.18
C GLU A 105 3.66 5.64 -30.39
N GLY A 106 4.70 6.26 -29.83
CA GLY A 106 4.94 7.71 -29.95
C GLY A 106 3.80 8.55 -29.35
N ILE A 107 3.19 8.06 -28.27
CA ILE A 107 2.14 8.76 -27.52
C ILE A 107 2.76 9.67 -26.47
N ILE A 108 3.87 9.22 -25.86
CA ILE A 108 4.67 9.91 -24.85
C ILE A 108 6.14 9.91 -25.31
#